data_AF-D8QNA6-F1
#
_entry.id   AF-D8QNA6-F1
#
_cell.length_a   1.000
_cell.length_b   1.000
_cell.length_c   1.000
_cell.angle_alpha   90.00
_cell.angle_beta   90.00
_cell.angle_gamma   90.00
#
_symmetry.space_group_name_H-M   'P 1'
#
loop_
_entity.id
_entity.type
_entity.pdbx_description
1 polymer ?
#
loop_
_entity_poly.entity_id
_entity_poly.type
_entity_poly.pdbx_seq_one_letter_code
_entity_poly.pdbx_strand_id
1 'polypeptide(L)'
;HILILESRCNLVIYSKRNKIWETPMVKNIVNCYAKLQNDGNFVIYSYSNNVIWANNIYCKNQPSCVTFTFYTLQDDCNFVAY
;
A
#
# COMPACT_ATOMS: atom_id res chain seq x y z
N HIS A 1 -15.01 -3.62 -5.98
CA HIS A 1 -14.40 -3.04 -4.76
C HIS A 1 -13.58 -1.82 -5.14
N ILE A 2 -13.22 -0.96 -4.18
CA ILE A 2 -12.39 0.22 -4.46
C ILE A 2 -11.28 0.27 -3.40
N LEU A 3 -10.05 0.49 -3.85
CA LEU A 3 -8.90 0.76 -3.00
C LEU A 3 -8.70 2.28 -2.93
N ILE A 4 -8.69 2.84 -1.72
CA ILE A 4 -8.57 4.29 -1.49
C ILE A 4 -7.48 4.55 -0.46
N LEU A 5 -6.55 5.45 -0.77
CA LEU A 5 -5.69 6.05 0.24
C LEU A 5 -6.42 7.22 0.87
N GLU A 6 -6.88 7.07 2.11
CA GLU A 6 -7.62 8.12 2.80
C GLU A 6 -6.71 9.28 3.26
N SER A 7 -7.30 10.43 3.55
CA SER A 7 -6.57 11.64 3.99
C SER A 7 -5.79 11.47 5.30
N ARG A 8 -6.08 10.42 6.08
CA ARG A 8 -5.39 10.03 7.31
C ARG A 8 -4.28 8.99 7.09
N CYS A 9 -3.85 8.83 5.84
CA CYS A 9 -2.69 8.01 5.45
C CYS A 9 -2.82 6.51 5.74
N ASN A 10 -4.06 6.03 5.81
CA ASN A 10 -4.40 4.62 5.79
C ASN A 10 -4.92 4.24 4.39
N LEU A 11 -4.48 3.10 3.88
CA LEU A 11 -5.00 2.50 2.65
C LEU A 11 -6.16 1.58 3.02
N VAL A 12 -7.28 1.73 2.33
CA VAL A 12 -8.54 1.08 2.67
C VAL A 12 -9.11 0.36 1.47
N ILE A 13 -9.61 -0.86 1.70
CA ILE A 13 -10.47 -1.56 0.74
C ILE A 13 -11.92 -1.35 1.15
N TYR A 14 -12.70 -0.77 0.22
CA TYR A 14 -14.14 -0.67 0.31
C TYR A 14 -14.82 -1.73 -0.53
N SER A 15 -15.75 -2.45 0.09
CA SER A 15 -16.76 -3.23 -0.61
C SER A 15 -18.09 -2.49 -0.51
N LYS A 16 -18.60 -2.01 -1.65
CA LYS A 16 -19.72 -1.07 -1.73
C LYS A 16 -19.45 0.22 -0.93
N ARG A 17 -19.99 0.32 0.29
CA ARG A 17 -19.79 1.46 1.21
C ARG A 17 -19.14 1.05 2.54
N ASN A 18 -18.83 -0.23 2.70
CA ASN A 18 -18.26 -0.77 3.93
C ASN A 18 -16.74 -0.87 3.77
N LYS A 19 -16.02 -0.33 4.76
CA LYS A 19 -14.59 -0.58 4.96
C LYS A 19 -14.44 -2.04 5.40
N ILE A 20 -13.75 -2.84 4.61
CA ILE A 20 -13.56 -4.29 4.88
C ILE A 20 -12.14 -4.64 5.30
N TRP A 21 -11.17 -3.78 4.98
CA TRP A 21 -9.78 -3.89 5.42
C TRP A 21 -9.12 -2.52 5.38
N GLU A 22 -8.16 -2.27 6.27
CA GLU A 22 -7.32 -1.07 6.23
C GLU A 22 -5.90 -1.32 6.78
N THR A 23 -4.93 -0.54 6.29
CA THR A 23 -3.63 -0.42 6.95
C THR A 23 -3.75 0.37 8.25
N PRO A 24 -2.80 0.23 9.18
CA PRO A 24 -2.70 1.12 10.34
C PRO A 24 -2.70 2.60 9.94
N MET A 25 -3.41 3.42 10.73
CA MET A 25 -3.42 4.87 10.64
C MET A 25 -2.32 5.47 11.52
N VAL A 26 -1.70 6.56 11.06
CA VAL A 26 -0.82 7.38 11.90
C VAL A 26 -1.51 8.73 12.17
N LYS A 27 -1.63 9.09 13.45
CA LYS A 27 -2.23 10.37 13.85
C LYS A 27 -1.33 11.53 13.42
N ASN A 28 -1.96 12.67 13.09
CA ASN A 28 -1.29 13.94 12.74
C ASN A 28 -0.42 13.90 11.47
N ILE A 29 -0.64 12.93 10.59
CA ILE A 29 -0.04 12.92 9.25
C ILE A 29 -1.15 13.01 8.21
N VAL A 30 -0.92 13.84 7.19
CA VAL A 30 -1.81 14.06 6.05
C VAL A 30 -0.99 14.13 4.76
N ASN A 31 -1.66 14.15 3.60
CA ASN A 31 -1.04 14.29 2.28
C ASN A 31 -0.04 13.18 1.94
N CYS A 32 -0.39 11.94 2.28
CA CYS A 32 0.41 10.78 1.98
C CYS A 32 0.20 10.28 0.56
N TYR A 33 1.15 9.50 0.08
CA TYR A 33 1.05 8.80 -1.19
C TYR A 33 1.50 7.36 -1.04
N ALA A 34 0.94 6.49 -1.86
CA ALA A 34 1.35 5.10 -1.96
C ALA A 34 2.26 4.91 -3.18
N LYS A 35 3.27 4.05 -3.04
CA LYS A 35 4.19 3.71 -4.11
C LYS A 35 4.51 2.23 -4.06
N LEU A 36 4.40 1.59 -5.22
CA LEU A 36 5.04 0.31 -5.46
C LEU A 36 6.50 0.57 -5.85
N GLN A 37 7.43 0.13 -5.01
CA GLN A 37 8.86 0.22 -5.25
C GLN A 37 9.31 -0.87 -6.25
N ASN A 38 10.46 -0.67 -6.88
CA ASN A 38 10.99 -1.59 -7.90
C ASN A 38 11.35 -2.98 -7.35
N ASP A 39 11.52 -3.11 -6.03
CA ASP A 39 11.82 -4.35 -5.32
C ASP A 39 10.55 -5.12 -4.90
N GLY A 40 9.36 -4.64 -5.30
CA GLY A 40 8.06 -5.24 -5.01
C GLY A 40 7.41 -4.73 -3.73
N ASN A 41 8.11 -3.91 -2.94
CA ASN A 41 7.59 -3.36 -1.70
C ASN A 41 6.48 -2.34 -1.98
N PHE A 42 5.33 -2.52 -1.35
CA PHE A 42 4.27 -1.51 -1.38
C PHE A 42 4.36 -0.65 -0.13
N VAL A 43 4.61 0.64 -0.31
CA VAL A 43 4.91 1.57 0.78
C VAL A 43 3.99 2.78 0.73
N ILE A 44 3.49 3.16 1.90
CA ILE A 44 2.83 4.44 2.12
C ILE A 44 3.86 5.40 2.71
N TYR A 45 4.06 6.53 2.04
CA TYR A 45 4.96 7.59 2.45
C TYR A 45 4.20 8.81 2.93
N SER A 46 4.79 9.54 3.87
CA SER A 46 4.40 10.92 4.14
C SER A 46 4.82 11.82 2.98
N TYR A 47 4.27 13.03 2.94
CA TYR A 47 4.69 14.05 1.98
C TYR A 47 6.21 14.36 2.05
N SER A 48 6.84 14.17 3.21
CA SER A 48 8.28 14.35 3.42
C SER A 48 9.11 13.09 3.11
N ASN A 49 8.55 12.11 2.40
CA ASN A 49 9.18 10.82 2.05
C ASN A 49 9.53 9.92 3.25
N ASN A 50 8.93 10.14 4.43
CA ASN A 50 9.10 9.22 5.55
C ASN A 50 8.18 8.01 5.36
N VAL A 51 8.68 6.81 5.64
CA VAL A 51 7.89 5.57 5.58
C VAL A 51 6.87 5.58 6.72
N ILE A 52 5.59 5.47 6.37
CA ILE A 52 4.47 5.38 7.33
C ILE A 52 4.08 3.91 7.54
N TRP A 53 3.98 3.18 6.44
CA TRP A 53 3.66 1.76 6.44
C TRP A 53 4.27 1.08 5.22
N ALA A 54 4.68 -0.18 5.39
CA ALA A 54 5.13 -1.04 4.30
C ALA A 54 4.58 -2.44 4.53
N ASN A 55 4.23 -3.13 3.44
CA ASN A 55 3.83 -4.54 3.54
C ASN A 55 5.03 -5.47 3.85
N ASN A 56 6.25 -4.97 3.65
CA ASN A 56 7.50 -5.72 3.84
C ASN A 56 7.60 -6.98 2.99
N ILE A 57 6.90 -7.00 1.86
CA ILE A 57 7.02 -8.03 0.83
C ILE A 57 7.87 -7.43 -0.27
N TYR A 58 9.13 -7.81 -0.28
CA TYR A 58 10.10 -7.33 -1.25
C TYR A 58 11.17 -8.38 -1.41
N CYS A 59 11.87 -8.32 -2.54
CA CYS A 59 13.00 -9.19 -2.78
C CYS A 59 14.10 -8.96 -1.73
N LYS A 60 14.35 -9.95 -0.87
CA LYS A 60 15.44 -9.92 0.12
C LYS A 60 16.67 -10.60 -0.47
N ASN A 61 17.81 -9.92 -0.36
CA ASN A 61 19.14 -10.28 -0.90
C ASN A 61 19.34 -9.95 -2.37
N GLN A 62 19.89 -8.76 -2.65
CA GLN A 62 20.90 -8.40 -3.68
C GLN A 62 20.86 -6.87 -3.89
N PRO A 63 22.00 -6.20 -4.16
CA PRO A 63 22.07 -4.74 -4.29
C PRO A 63 21.24 -4.14 -5.44
N SER A 64 20.67 -4.98 -6.31
CA SER A 64 19.94 -4.59 -7.52
C SER A 64 18.68 -5.43 -7.76
N CYS A 65 18.04 -5.96 -6.71
CA CYS A 65 16.86 -6.79 -6.94
C CYS A 65 15.67 -5.94 -7.41
N VAL A 66 15.36 -6.09 -8.70
CA VAL A 66 14.20 -5.48 -9.36
C VAL A 66 13.25 -6.60 -9.73
N THR A 67 11.99 -6.46 -9.33
CA THR A 67 10.92 -7.39 -9.68
C THR A 67 9.81 -6.64 -10.40
N PHE A 68 9.22 -7.29 -11.40
CA PHE A 68 7.98 -6.83 -12.00
C PHE A 68 6.83 -7.26 -11.10
N THR A 69 6.52 -6.42 -10.12
CA THR A 69 5.36 -6.64 -9.24
C THR A 69 4.22 -5.74 -9.68
N PHE A 70 3.00 -6.27 -9.64
CA PHE A 70 1.79 -5.48 -9.75
C PHE A 70 0.77 -5.97 -8.74
N TYR A 71 -0.12 -5.06 -8.34
CA TYR A 71 -1.21 -5.39 -7.43
C TYR A 71 -2.52 -5.37 -8.19
N THR A 72 -3.38 -6.35 -7.87
CA THR A 72 -4.72 -6.39 -8.40
C THR A 72 -5.74 -6.46 -7.26
N LEU A 73 -6.85 -5.77 -7.47
CA LEU A 73 -8.03 -5.90 -6.63
C LEU A 73 -8.95 -6.91 -7.30
N GLN A 74 -9.06 -8.10 -6.72
CA GLN A 74 -9.80 -9.21 -7.28
C GLN A 74 -11.29 -9.13 -6.94
N ASP A 75 -12.12 -9.87 -7.67
CA ASP A 75 -13.58 -9.87 -7.48
C ASP A 75 -14.01 -10.41 -6.11
N ASP A 76 -13.18 -11.26 -5.50
CA ASP A 76 -13.36 -11.87 -4.18
C ASP A 76 -12.95 -10.96 -3.01
N CYS A 77 -12.67 -9.67 -3.27
CA CYS A 77 -12.23 -8.66 -2.31
C CYS A 77 -10.76 -8.78 -1.85
N ASN A 78 -9.95 -9.62 -2.49
CA ASN A 78 -8.53 -9.69 -2.17
C ASN A 78 -7.73 -8.60 -2.89
N PHE A 79 -6.72 -8.06 -2.19
CA PHE A 79 -5.70 -7.19 -2.77
C PHE A 79 -4.39 -7.96 -2.80
N VAL A 80 -4.02 -8.42 -4.00
CA VAL A 80 -2.98 -9.44 -4.18
C VAL A 80 -1.82 -8.88 -4.99
N ALA A 81 -0.61 -9.13 -4.51
CA ALA A 81 0.64 -8.89 -5.23
C ALA A 81 0.97 -10.10 -6.11
N TYR A 82 1.33 -9.86 -7.36
CA TYR A 82 1.86 -10.85 -8.31
C TYR A 82 3.30 -10.51 -8.69
#